data_AF-A0A444Z926-F1
#
_entry.id   AF-A0A444Z926-F1
#
_cell.length_a   1.000
_cell.length_b   1.000
_cell.length_c   1.000
_cell.angle_alpha   90.00
_cell.angle_beta   90.00
_cell.angle_gamma   90.00
#
_symmetry.space_group_name_H-M   'P 1'
#
loop_
_entity.id
_entity.type
_entity.pdbx_description
1 polymer ?
#
loop_
_entity_poly.entity_id
_entity_poly.type
_entity_poly.pdbx_seq_one_letter_code
_entity_poly.pdbx_strand_id
1 'polypeptide(L)'
;MLNLANLAEEVQIAYRRRIKLLKKGDFVDENSAITESDLEETFKRLVNQMNKTPQEVFDALKNQTVDLVLTAHPTQFVRRSLLQKHGRLSSSPLASKKKRNQFKD
;
A
#
# COMPACT_ATOMS: atom_id res chain seq x y z
N MET A 1 -3.48 19.87 15.79
CA MET A 1 -4.47 19.09 15.02
C MET A 1 -3.86 18.29 13.87
N LEU A 2 -2.73 18.69 13.27
CA LEU A 2 -2.13 18.02 12.10
C LEU A 2 -1.84 16.51 12.28
N ASN A 3 -1.25 16.10 13.41
CA ASN A 3 -0.94 14.68 13.65
C ASN A 3 -2.18 13.76 13.64
N LEU A 4 -3.34 14.27 14.06
CA LEU A 4 -4.60 13.51 14.02
C LEU A 4 -5.16 13.43 12.60
N ALA A 5 -5.00 14.49 11.80
CA ALA A 5 -5.37 14.47 10.39
C ALA A 5 -4.53 13.45 9.60
N ASN A 6 -3.21 13.44 9.81
CA ASN A 6 -2.30 12.47 9.19
C ASN A 6 -2.67 11.03 9.59
N LEU A 7 -2.97 10.79 10.88
CA LEU A 7 -3.40 9.47 11.35
C LEU A 7 -4.74 9.04 10.72
N ALA A 8 -5.68 9.97 10.57
CA ALA A 8 -6.96 9.68 9.90
C ALA A 8 -6.76 9.36 8.41
N GLU A 9 -5.83 10.04 7.76
CA GLU A 9 -5.44 9.76 6.37
C GLU A 9 -4.78 8.39 6.23
N GLU A 10 -3.82 8.04 7.09
CA GLU A 10 -3.19 6.71 7.13
C GLU A 10 -4.24 5.59 7.23
N VAL A 11 -5.20 5.72 8.15
CA VAL A 11 -6.30 4.77 8.31
C VAL A 11 -7.18 4.72 7.05
N GLN A 12 -7.53 5.89 6.49
CA GLN A 12 -8.35 5.96 5.29
C GLN A 12 -7.66 5.34 4.07
N ILE A 13 -6.35 5.48 3.93
CA ILE A 13 -5.55 4.83 2.87
C ILE A 13 -5.50 3.32 3.11
N ALA A 14 -5.18 2.89 4.33
CA ALA A 14 -5.04 1.47 4.68
C ALA A 14 -6.32 0.65 4.47
N TYR A 15 -7.49 1.24 4.72
CA TYR A 15 -8.79 0.56 4.55
C TYR A 15 -9.54 0.95 3.28
N ARG A 16 -8.94 1.75 2.38
CA ARG A 16 -9.58 2.13 1.12
C ARG A 16 -9.76 0.88 0.24
N ARG A 17 -10.97 0.67 -0.28
CA ARG A 17 -11.21 -0.36 -1.30
C ARG A 17 -10.52 0.05 -2.60
N ARG A 18 -9.72 -0.84 -3.19
CA ARG A 18 -9.18 -0.66 -4.54
C ARG A 18 -10.30 -0.85 -5.57
N ILE A 19 -10.46 0.11 -6.47
CA ILE A 19 -11.48 0.08 -7.54
C ILE A 19 -10.77 -0.22 -8.85
N LYS A 20 -10.87 -1.48 -9.32
CA LYS A 20 -10.21 -1.95 -10.55
C LYS A 20 -10.64 -1.20 -11.82
N LEU A 21 -11.84 -0.62 -11.82
CA LEU A 21 -12.38 0.16 -12.94
C LEU A 21 -11.68 1.50 -13.18
N LEU A 22 -10.89 1.98 -12.21
CA LEU A 22 -10.14 3.23 -12.36
C LEU A 22 -8.82 3.05 -13.13
N LYS A 23 -8.41 1.80 -13.42
CA LYS A 23 -7.19 1.51 -14.17
C LYS A 23 -7.42 1.77 -15.65
N LYS A 24 -6.57 2.60 -16.25
CA LYS A 24 -6.60 2.91 -17.69
C LYS A 24 -5.85 1.88 -18.53
N GLY A 25 -5.02 1.04 -17.90
CA GLY A 25 -4.24 -0.01 -18.56
C GLY A 25 -2.86 0.44 -19.04
N ASP A 26 -2.48 1.69 -18.77
CA ASP A 26 -1.20 2.28 -19.17
C ASP A 26 -0.25 2.45 -17.97
N PHE A 27 1.02 2.76 -18.26
CA PHE A 27 2.06 3.02 -17.26
C PHE A 27 1.68 4.12 -16.25
N VAL A 28 0.79 5.04 -16.63
CA VAL A 28 0.27 6.11 -15.77
C VAL A 28 -0.42 5.57 -14.50
N ASP A 29 -0.94 4.34 -14.56
CA ASP A 29 -1.60 3.69 -13.43
C ASP A 29 -0.62 3.36 -12.28
N GLU A 30 0.68 3.24 -12.54
CA GLU A 30 1.69 2.91 -11.50
C GLU A 30 2.08 4.12 -10.64
N ASN A 31 1.65 5.34 -10.99
CA ASN A 31 1.99 6.56 -10.25
C ASN A 31 1.14 6.79 -8.99
N SER A 32 0.12 5.96 -8.75
CA SER A 32 -0.80 6.11 -7.62
C SER A 32 -1.12 4.77 -6.99
N ALA A 33 -1.02 4.70 -5.66
CA ALA A 33 -1.35 3.49 -4.90
C ALA A 33 -2.81 3.01 -5.08
N ILE A 34 -3.67 3.85 -5.65
CA ILE A 34 -5.07 3.52 -5.97
C ILE A 34 -5.15 2.63 -7.21
N THR A 35 -4.25 2.84 -8.18
CA THR A 35 -4.26 2.23 -9.51
C THR A 35 -3.07 1.32 -9.77
N GLU A 36 -2.04 1.36 -8.92
CA GLU A 36 -0.83 0.53 -9.03
C GLU A 36 -1.18 -0.97 -9.15
N SER A 37 -0.31 -1.68 -9.85
CA SER A 37 -0.47 -3.12 -10.05
C SER A 37 -0.03 -3.90 -8.82
N ASP A 38 -0.86 -4.84 -8.40
CA ASP A 38 -0.47 -5.83 -7.40
C ASP A 38 0.61 -6.76 -7.96
N LEU A 39 1.40 -7.40 -7.08
CA LEU A 39 2.44 -8.35 -7.50
C LEU A 39 1.93 -9.40 -8.49
N GLU A 40 0.74 -9.95 -8.25
CA GLU A 40 0.11 -10.91 -9.16
C GLU A 40 -0.26 -10.29 -10.52
N GLU A 41 -0.79 -9.06 -10.52
CA GLU A 41 -1.13 -8.34 -11.75
C GLU A 41 0.14 -8.01 -12.55
N THR A 42 1.23 -7.65 -11.87
CA THR A 42 2.56 -7.46 -12.46
C THR A 42 3.09 -8.75 -13.09
N PHE A 43 3.00 -9.90 -12.39
CA PHE A 43 3.40 -11.18 -12.97
C PHE A 43 2.55 -11.57 -14.19
N LYS A 44 1.23 -11.34 -14.13
CA LYS A 44 0.35 -11.58 -15.29
C LYS A 44 0.71 -10.68 -16.47
N ARG A 45 1.04 -9.41 -16.25
CA ARG A 45 1.53 -8.52 -17.32
C ARG A 45 2.87 -8.99 -17.89
N LEU A 46 3.81 -9.41 -17.05
CA LEU A 46 5.12 -9.91 -17.50
C LEU A 46 5.00 -11.16 -18.38
N VAL A 47 4.14 -12.11 -18.00
CA VAL A 47 3.92 -13.35 -18.77
C VAL A 47 3.08 -13.10 -20.01
N ASN A 48 1.97 -12.36 -19.89
CA ASN A 48 0.99 -12.21 -20.99
C ASN A 48 1.31 -11.10 -21.99
N GLN A 49 1.91 -9.99 -21.55
CA GLN A 49 2.18 -8.83 -22.41
C GLN A 49 3.64 -8.76 -22.86
N MET A 50 4.57 -9.20 -22.00
CA MET A 50 6.01 -9.15 -22.29
C MET A 50 6.60 -10.51 -22.70
N ASN A 51 5.75 -11.55 -22.89
CA ASN A 51 6.12 -12.90 -23.31
C ASN A 51 7.29 -13.51 -22.52
N LYS A 52 7.42 -13.17 -21.23
CA LYS A 52 8.45 -13.74 -20.36
C LYS A 52 8.01 -15.10 -19.85
N THR A 53 8.94 -16.06 -19.85
CA THR A 53 8.66 -17.37 -19.28
C THR A 53 8.57 -17.26 -17.75
N PRO A 54 7.70 -18.04 -17.09
CA PRO A 54 7.61 -18.05 -15.62
C PRO A 54 8.96 -18.35 -14.95
N GLN A 55 9.80 -19.16 -15.61
CA GLN A 55 11.13 -19.53 -15.12
C GLN A 55 12.07 -18.32 -15.09
N GLU A 56 12.10 -17.51 -16.14
CA GLU A 56 12.89 -16.27 -16.18
C GLU A 56 12.46 -15.27 -15.10
N VAL A 57 11.15 -15.11 -14.89
CA VAL A 57 10.63 -14.22 -13.83
C VAL A 57 11.07 -14.73 -12.45
N PHE A 58 11.01 -16.04 -12.23
CA PHE A 58 11.42 -16.64 -10.97
C PHE A 58 12.93 -16.51 -10.71
N ASP A 59 13.76 -16.71 -11.73
CA ASP A 59 15.21 -16.54 -11.60
C ASP A 59 15.61 -15.07 -11.42
N ALA A 60 14.89 -14.12 -12.03
CA ALA A 60 15.05 -12.71 -11.76
C ALA A 60 14.71 -12.36 -10.30
N LEU A 61 13.60 -12.90 -9.76
CA LEU A 61 13.20 -12.69 -8.37
C LEU A 61 14.21 -13.26 -7.36
N LYS A 62 14.87 -14.39 -7.65
CA LYS A 62 15.92 -14.94 -6.77
C LYS A 62 17.12 -14.01 -6.61
N ASN A 63 17.47 -13.31 -7.68
CA ASN A 63 18.63 -12.43 -7.72
C ASN A 63 18.27 -10.98 -7.36
N GLN A 64 16.97 -10.65 -7.24
CA GLN A 64 16.51 -9.33 -6.89
C GLN A 64 16.70 -9.07 -5.39
N THR A 65 17.51 -8.05 -5.06
CA THR A 65 17.68 -7.57 -3.68
C THR A 65 17.29 -6.10 -3.62
N VAL A 66 16.36 -5.75 -2.71
CA VAL A 66 15.97 -4.36 -2.44
C VAL A 66 16.52 -3.98 -1.07
N ASP A 67 17.44 -3.02 -1.04
CA ASP A 67 18.01 -2.49 0.19
C ASP A 67 17.36 -1.14 0.53
N LEU A 68 16.87 -1.00 1.77
CA LEU A 68 16.23 0.21 2.28
C LEU A 68 17.05 0.76 3.44
N VAL A 69 17.83 1.80 3.15
CA VAL A 69 18.66 2.48 4.16
C VAL A 69 17.84 3.54 4.89
N LEU A 70 17.56 3.29 6.17
CA LEU A 70 16.82 4.22 7.02
C LEU A 70 17.74 5.37 7.48
N THR A 71 17.35 6.60 7.16
CA THR A 71 18.07 7.81 7.58
C THR A 71 17.39 8.49 8.76
N ALA A 72 18.13 9.31 9.49
CA ALA A 72 17.53 10.16 10.52
C ALA A 72 16.54 11.16 9.89
N HIS A 73 15.43 11.42 10.57
CA HIS A 73 14.48 12.44 10.15
C HIS A 73 14.96 13.83 10.61
N PRO A 74 14.96 14.86 9.74
CA PRO A 74 15.66 16.13 9.98
C PRO A 74 15.13 16.96 11.16
N THR A 75 13.83 16.84 11.48
CA THR A 75 13.17 17.74 12.45
C THR A 75 12.36 17.02 13.52
N GLN A 76 12.26 15.70 13.47
CA GLN A 76 11.32 14.94 14.30
C GLN A 76 11.91 13.61 14.71
N PHE A 77 12.20 13.45 15.99
CA PHE A 77 12.53 12.16 16.58
C PHE A 77 11.27 11.55 17.18
N VAL A 78 10.71 10.53 16.52
CA VAL A 78 9.51 9.87 17.03
C VAL A 78 9.91 8.79 18.03
N ARG A 79 9.56 8.98 19.31
CA ARG A 79 9.79 7.95 20.34
C ARG A 79 8.86 6.76 20.10
N ARG A 80 9.35 5.55 20.37
CA ARG A 80 8.57 4.30 20.30
C ARG A 80 7.23 4.38 21.06
N SER A 81 7.20 5.06 22.20
CA SER A 81 5.98 5.26 22.99
C SER A 81 4.91 6.09 22.29
N LEU A 82 5.32 7.08 21.48
CA LEU A 82 4.41 7.91 20.70
C LEU A 82 3.86 7.14 19.50
N LEU A 83 4.71 6.36 18.81
CA LEU A 83 4.27 5.43 17.75
C LEU A 83 3.24 4.43 18.27
N GLN A 84 3.44 3.86 19.45
CA GLN A 84 2.47 2.95 20.07
C GLN A 84 1.13 3.63 20.36
N LYS A 85 1.14 4.89 20.81
CA LYS A 85 -0.10 5.67 21.01
C LYS A 85 -0.82 5.90 19.69
N HIS A 86 -0.10 6.26 18.63
CA HIS A 86 -0.68 6.41 17.29
C HIS A 86 -1.29 5.09 16.80
N GLY A 87 -0.58 3.97 16.96
CA GLY A 87 -1.07 2.64 16.61
C GLY A 87 -2.35 2.23 17.36
N ARG A 88 -2.46 2.56 18.66
CA ARG A 88 -3.68 2.31 19.44
C ARG A 88 -4.87 3.12 18.94
N LEU A 89 -4.63 4.36 18.50
CA LEU A 89 -5.66 5.23 17.97
C LEU A 89 -6.15 4.73 16.61
N SER A 90 -5.25 4.29 15.73
CA SER A 90 -5.61 3.72 14.42
C SER A 90 -6.28 2.34 14.51
N SER A 91 -5.98 1.54 15.54
CA SER A 91 -6.61 0.24 15.76
C SER A 91 -8.00 0.31 16.40
N SER A 92 -8.46 1.50 16.83
CA SER A 92 -9.68 1.63 17.62
C SER A 92 -10.97 1.30 16.80
N PRO A 93 -12.02 0.73 17.44
CA PRO A 93 -13.19 0.17 16.74
C PRO A 93 -14.03 1.17 15.92
N LEU A 94 -13.84 2.49 16.11
CA LEU A 94 -14.50 3.51 15.32
C LEU A 94 -14.07 3.47 13.84
N ALA A 95 -12.79 3.13 13.57
CA ALA A 95 -12.29 2.92 12.22
C ALA A 95 -12.85 1.64 11.57
N SER A 96 -13.08 0.58 12.35
CA SER A 96 -13.59 -0.71 11.86
C SER A 96 -15.11 -0.78 11.68
N LYS A 97 -15.88 0.13 12.29
CA LYS A 97 -17.34 0.23 12.09
C LYS A 97 -17.74 0.61 10.65
N LYS A 98 -16.88 1.30 9.88
CA LYS A 98 -17.11 1.57 8.45
C LYS A 98 -17.22 0.29 7.60
N LYS A 99 -16.55 -0.81 7.98
CA LYS A 99 -16.74 -2.12 7.34
C LYS A 99 -18.17 -2.64 7.56
N ARG A 100 -18.69 -2.59 8.80
CA ARG A 100 -20.00 -3.20 9.14
C ARG A 100 -21.19 -2.57 8.41
N ASN A 101 -21.12 -1.30 8.02
CA ASN A 101 -22.20 -0.63 7.30
C ASN A 101 -22.05 -0.67 5.77
N GLN A 102 -20.91 -1.13 5.21
CA GLN A 102 -20.74 -1.30 3.75
C GLN A 102 -20.95 -2.77 3.28
N PHE A 103 -21.47 -3.64 4.16
CA PHE A 103 -21.85 -5.03 3.86
C PHE A 103 -23.36 -5.26 4.03
N LYS A 104 -24.15 -4.19 4.17
CA LYS A 104 -25.59 -4.28 4.43
C LYS A 104 -26.51 -3.91 3.26
N ASP A 105 -25.96 -3.57 2.11
CA ASP A 105 -26.71 -3.39 0.86
C ASP A 105 -26.03 -4.19 -0.26
#